data_AF-A0A075G8R9-F1
#
_entry.id   AF-A0A075G8R9-F1
#
_cell.length_a   1.000
_cell.length_b   1.000
_cell.length_c   1.000
_cell.angle_alpha   90.00
_cell.angle_beta   90.00
_cell.angle_gamma   90.00
#
_symmetry.space_group_name_H-M   'P 1'
#
loop_
_entity.id
_entity.type
_entity.pdbx_description
1 polymer ?
#
loop_
_entity_poly.entity_id
_entity_poly.type
_entity_poly.pdbx_seq_one_letter_code
_entity_poly.pdbx_strand_id
1 'polypeptide(L)'
;MITALGKLGDENVLAESKKRFAKFLKNKNSLTADLQEPVFALIAWQGDEKIHSKLLSLYEKATLQEEKLRYLSAMCNFKQKNLLLKTLAFSLTPAVRSQNIRVPIMSISANIHGRDILWPWLKKHWKRLVKKFGVGNPLANRIVASVGGVIDDKQEDDIRIFFKKNPMPGTERILEQTLERVRIRSKFLRCIKKEFM
;
A
#
# COMPACT_ATOMS: atom_id res chain seq x y z
N MET A 1 -10.72 12.71 -7.49
CA MET A 1 -11.57 12.42 -8.67
C MET A 1 -10.82 11.64 -9.74
N ILE A 2 -9.69 12.16 -10.26
CA ILE A 2 -8.88 11.54 -11.34
C ILE A 2 -8.57 10.05 -11.09
N THR A 3 -7.95 9.73 -9.95
CA THR A 3 -7.58 8.34 -9.62
C THR A 3 -8.80 7.41 -9.56
N ALA A 4 -9.94 7.89 -9.05
CA ALA A 4 -11.14 7.08 -8.93
C ALA A 4 -11.71 6.76 -10.32
N LEU A 5 -11.88 7.76 -11.19
CA LEU A 5 -12.35 7.58 -12.57
C LEU A 5 -11.46 6.61 -13.34
N GLY A 6 -10.15 6.81 -13.33
CA GLY A 6 -9.23 5.91 -14.02
C GLY A 6 -9.23 4.49 -13.43
N LYS A 7 -9.36 4.32 -12.11
CA LYS A 7 -9.47 2.98 -11.50
C LYS A 7 -10.79 2.28 -11.83
N LEU A 8 -11.86 3.04 -12.06
CA LEU A 8 -13.17 2.55 -12.52
C LEU A 8 -13.23 2.32 -14.04
N GLY A 9 -12.16 2.59 -14.78
CA GLY A 9 -12.05 2.26 -16.20
C GLY A 9 -12.33 3.42 -17.16
N ASP A 10 -12.34 4.67 -16.70
CA ASP A 10 -12.42 5.82 -17.60
C ASP A 10 -11.21 5.87 -18.56
N GLU A 11 -11.44 5.51 -19.82
CA GLU A 11 -10.41 5.38 -20.84
C GLU A 11 -9.73 6.71 -21.18
N ASN A 12 -10.48 7.82 -21.15
CA ASN A 12 -9.94 9.15 -21.45
C ASN A 12 -8.95 9.57 -20.36
N VAL A 13 -9.31 9.37 -19.10
CA VAL A 13 -8.43 9.66 -17.96
C VAL A 13 -7.18 8.77 -17.98
N LEU A 14 -7.32 7.49 -18.33
CA LEU A 14 -6.20 6.56 -18.45
C LEU A 14 -5.25 6.94 -19.60
N ALA A 15 -5.79 7.30 -20.76
CA ALA A 15 -5.00 7.71 -21.93
C ALA A 15 -4.27 9.03 -21.68
N GLU A 16 -4.95 10.01 -21.09
CA GLU A 16 -4.34 11.30 -20.73
C GLU A 16 -3.25 11.13 -19.67
N SER A 17 -3.43 10.20 -18.72
CA SER A 17 -2.39 9.85 -17.75
C SER A 17 -1.14 9.27 -18.43
N LYS A 18 -1.29 8.39 -19.44
CA LYS A 18 -0.16 7.88 -20.24
C LYS A 18 0.57 9.00 -20.96
N LYS A 19 -0.17 9.89 -21.62
CA LYS A 19 0.39 11.04 -22.35
C LYS A 19 1.17 11.98 -21.42
N ARG A 20 0.60 12.31 -20.26
CA ARG A 20 1.26 13.18 -19.26
C ARG A 20 2.50 12.53 -18.66
N PHE A 21 2.45 11.24 -18.36
CA PHE A 21 3.62 10.53 -17.87
C PHE A 21 4.74 10.47 -18.92
N ALA A 22 4.42 10.22 -20.18
CA ALA A 22 5.41 10.23 -21.26
C ALA A 22 6.07 11.60 -21.44
N LYS A 23 5.30 12.70 -21.31
CA LYS A 23 5.85 14.06 -21.29
C LYS A 23 6.74 14.30 -20.06
N PHE A 24 6.29 13.87 -18.88
CA PHE A 24 7.05 13.96 -17.62
C PHE A 24 8.42 13.28 -17.72
N LEU A 25 8.49 12.11 -18.35
CA LEU A 25 9.76 11.39 -18.54
C LEU A 25 10.78 12.15 -19.40
N LYS A 26 10.32 13.04 -20.29
CA LYS A 26 11.18 13.89 -21.14
C LYS A 26 11.52 15.22 -20.44
N ASN A 27 10.56 15.78 -19.72
CA ASN A 27 10.72 17.02 -18.97
C ASN A 27 9.96 16.93 -17.65
N LYS A 28 10.69 16.85 -16.52
CA LYS A 28 10.09 16.74 -15.18
C LYS A 28 9.14 17.90 -14.84
N ASN A 29 9.38 19.10 -15.40
CA ASN A 29 8.55 20.28 -15.15
C ASN A 29 7.24 20.29 -15.96
N SER A 30 7.03 19.32 -16.85
CA SER A 30 5.81 19.23 -17.66
C SER A 30 4.58 18.73 -16.91
N LEU A 31 4.75 18.26 -15.67
CA LEU A 31 3.67 17.77 -14.81
C LEU A 31 3.73 18.44 -13.45
N THR A 32 2.68 19.21 -13.14
CA THR A 32 2.51 19.93 -11.87
C THR A 32 2.43 18.95 -10.69
N ALA A 33 2.88 19.39 -9.51
CA ALA A 33 3.06 18.53 -8.35
C ALA A 33 1.74 17.87 -7.88
N ASP A 34 0.62 18.58 -7.97
CA ASP A 34 -0.74 18.12 -7.66
C ASP A 34 -1.23 16.99 -8.58
N LEU A 35 -0.73 16.94 -9.82
CA LEU A 35 -1.09 15.91 -10.79
C LEU A 35 -0.13 14.72 -10.82
N GLN A 36 1.05 14.84 -10.24
CA GLN A 36 2.04 13.75 -10.24
C GLN A 36 1.51 12.49 -9.56
N GLU A 37 0.95 12.62 -8.36
CA GLU A 37 0.43 11.45 -7.62
C GLU A 37 -0.69 10.72 -8.35
N PRO A 38 -1.79 11.36 -8.80
CA PRO A 38 -2.85 10.66 -9.52
C PRO A 38 -2.36 10.06 -10.86
N VAL A 39 -1.51 10.77 -11.61
CA VAL A 39 -0.96 10.26 -12.86
C VAL A 39 -0.09 9.03 -12.61
N PHE A 40 0.85 9.07 -11.65
CA PHE A 40 1.73 7.94 -11.37
C PHE A 40 0.96 6.74 -10.82
N ALA A 41 -0.05 6.97 -9.98
CA ALA A 41 -0.93 5.91 -9.49
C ALA A 41 -1.67 5.20 -10.64
N LEU A 42 -2.21 5.95 -11.60
CA LEU A 42 -2.90 5.39 -12.76
C LEU A 42 -1.95 4.69 -13.73
N ILE A 43 -0.73 5.18 -13.87
CA ILE A 43 0.33 4.51 -14.66
C ILE A 43 0.69 3.16 -14.07
N ALA A 44 0.84 3.06 -12.75
CA ALA A 44 1.03 1.78 -12.09
C ALA A 44 -0.22 0.87 -12.20
N TRP A 45 -1.42 1.44 -12.07
CA TRP A 45 -2.69 0.69 -12.15
C TRP A 45 -2.89 -0.04 -13.48
N GLN A 46 -2.45 0.57 -14.57
CA GLN A 46 -2.49 -0.01 -15.93
C GLN A 46 -1.14 -0.60 -16.38
N GLY A 47 -0.14 -0.58 -15.49
CA GLY A 47 1.24 -0.90 -15.80
C GLY A 47 1.56 -2.39 -15.61
N ASP A 48 2.80 -2.71 -15.98
CA ASP A 48 3.41 -4.03 -15.91
C ASP A 48 4.79 -3.95 -15.24
N GLU A 49 5.59 -5.02 -15.38
CA GLU A 49 6.96 -5.10 -14.89
C GLU A 49 7.87 -3.99 -15.44
N LYS A 50 7.65 -3.53 -16.69
CA LYS A 50 8.44 -2.45 -17.29
C LYS A 50 8.13 -1.12 -16.60
N ILE A 51 6.86 -0.86 -16.30
CA ILE A 51 6.45 0.33 -15.54
C ILE A 51 6.94 0.26 -14.10
N HIS A 52 6.89 -0.91 -13.46
CA HIS A 52 7.42 -1.11 -12.10
C HIS A 52 8.91 -0.77 -12.06
N SER A 53 9.69 -1.37 -12.96
CA SER A 53 11.12 -1.11 -13.12
C SER A 53 11.41 0.38 -13.41
N LYS A 54 10.56 1.04 -14.21
CA LYS A 54 10.69 2.47 -14.50
C LYS A 54 10.48 3.32 -13.25
N LEU A 55 9.43 3.06 -12.48
CA LEU A 55 9.14 3.77 -11.22
C LEU A 55 10.23 3.55 -10.18
N LEU A 56 10.76 2.33 -10.09
CA LEU A 56 11.90 2.01 -9.22
C LEU A 56 13.16 2.79 -9.63
N SER A 57 13.49 2.83 -10.92
CA SER A 57 14.62 3.61 -11.41
C SER A 57 14.45 5.12 -11.14
N LEU A 58 13.22 5.64 -11.25
CA LEU A 58 12.92 7.03 -10.89
C LEU A 58 13.09 7.28 -9.38
N TYR A 59 12.68 6.34 -8.54
CA TYR A 59 12.90 6.39 -7.09
C TYR A 59 14.39 6.46 -6.74
N GLU A 60 15.21 5.61 -7.36
CA GLU A 60 16.65 5.53 -7.10
C GLU A 60 17.39 6.80 -7.52
N LYS A 61 16.98 7.40 -8.65
CA LYS A 61 17.55 8.64 -9.18
C LYS A 61 17.06 9.91 -8.50
N ALA A 62 15.94 9.85 -7.77
CA ALA A 62 15.40 11.01 -7.07
C ALA A 62 16.33 11.43 -5.92
N THR A 63 16.58 12.72 -5.80
CA THR A 63 17.37 13.30 -4.69
C THR A 63 16.45 13.80 -3.57
N LEU A 64 15.27 14.31 -3.94
CA LEU A 64 14.29 14.83 -3.00
C LEU A 64 13.48 13.70 -2.36
N GLN A 65 13.33 13.78 -1.03
CA GLN A 65 12.61 12.78 -0.27
C GLN A 65 11.12 12.71 -0.66
N GLU A 66 10.53 13.83 -1.04
CA GLU A 66 9.14 13.92 -1.48
C GLU A 66 8.93 13.18 -2.81
N GLU A 67 9.82 13.37 -3.79
CA GLU A 67 9.79 12.62 -5.06
C GLU A 67 9.88 11.11 -4.81
N LYS A 68 10.81 10.68 -3.94
CA LYS A 68 10.93 9.28 -3.53
C LYS A 68 9.62 8.74 -2.97
N LEU A 69 8.93 9.49 -2.13
CA LEU A 69 7.65 9.07 -1.56
C LEU A 69 6.55 8.94 -2.63
N ARG A 70 6.51 9.85 -3.61
CA ARG A 70 5.57 9.77 -4.74
C ARG A 70 5.76 8.49 -5.55
N TYR A 71 7.00 8.17 -5.94
CA TYR A 71 7.28 6.93 -6.69
C TYR A 71 7.02 5.67 -5.86
N LEU A 72 7.37 5.69 -4.57
CA LEU A 72 7.10 4.58 -3.66
C LEU A 72 5.59 4.32 -3.49
N SER A 73 4.79 5.38 -3.36
CA SER A 73 3.33 5.30 -3.33
C SER A 73 2.76 4.80 -4.67
N ALA A 74 3.28 5.30 -5.79
CA ALA A 74 2.87 4.86 -7.12
C ALA A 74 3.08 3.35 -7.32
N MET A 75 4.22 2.81 -6.89
CA MET A 75 4.53 1.37 -6.96
C MET A 75 3.60 0.47 -6.12
N CYS A 76 2.73 1.05 -5.30
CA CYS A 76 1.72 0.33 -4.53
C CYS A 76 0.36 0.23 -5.24
N ASN A 77 0.22 0.83 -6.42
CA ASN A 77 -1.03 0.87 -7.19
C ASN A 77 -1.11 -0.18 -8.30
N PHE A 78 -0.15 -1.10 -8.42
CA PHE A 78 -0.26 -2.19 -9.39
C PHE A 78 -1.42 -3.14 -9.07
N LYS A 79 -1.99 -3.77 -10.11
CA LYS A 79 -2.99 -4.84 -9.95
C LYS A 79 -2.35 -6.20 -9.70
N GLN A 80 -1.12 -6.38 -10.16
CA GLN A 80 -0.42 -7.65 -10.12
C GLN A 80 0.21 -7.86 -8.73
N LYS A 81 -0.21 -8.94 -8.04
CA LYS A 81 0.21 -9.28 -6.67
C LYS A 81 1.73 -9.42 -6.54
N ASN A 82 2.40 -10.01 -7.54
CA ASN A 82 3.86 -10.15 -7.56
C ASN A 82 4.57 -8.79 -7.57
N LEU A 83 4.05 -7.78 -8.28
CA LEU A 83 4.63 -6.43 -8.30
C LEU A 83 4.43 -5.72 -6.96
N LEU A 84 3.27 -5.87 -6.32
CA LEU A 84 3.04 -5.37 -4.97
C LEU A 84 4.00 -6.01 -3.96
N LEU A 85 4.23 -7.33 -4.05
CA LEU A 85 5.21 -8.05 -3.23
C LEU A 85 6.65 -7.57 -3.49
N LYS A 86 7.01 -7.28 -4.74
CA LYS A 86 8.31 -6.67 -5.08
C LYS A 86 8.47 -5.30 -4.41
N THR A 87 7.43 -4.46 -4.43
CA THR A 87 7.42 -3.16 -3.75
C THR A 87 7.57 -3.31 -2.23
N LEU A 88 6.88 -4.28 -1.62
CA LEU A 88 7.02 -4.59 -0.19
C LEU A 88 8.45 -5.07 0.14
N ALA A 89 9.02 -5.95 -0.68
CA ALA A 89 10.40 -6.42 -0.51
C ALA A 89 11.41 -5.27 -0.64
N PHE A 90 11.24 -4.39 -1.62
CA PHE A 90 12.04 -3.18 -1.79
C PHE A 90 11.97 -2.28 -0.55
N SER A 91 10.79 -2.15 0.06
CA SER A 91 10.58 -1.36 1.28
C SER A 91 11.42 -1.82 2.48
N LEU A 92 11.90 -3.06 2.49
CA LEU A 92 12.77 -3.61 3.54
C LEU A 92 14.26 -3.33 3.30
N THR A 93 14.65 -2.94 2.09
CA THR A 93 16.06 -2.64 1.75
C THR A 93 16.55 -1.35 2.42
N PRO A 94 17.88 -1.13 2.54
CA PRO A 94 18.42 0.14 3.05
C PRO A 94 18.04 1.37 2.21
N ALA A 95 17.64 1.19 0.95
CA ALA A 95 17.23 2.28 0.07
C ALA A 95 15.99 3.04 0.58
N VAL A 96 15.10 2.35 1.31
CA VAL A 96 13.91 2.95 1.93
C VAL A 96 14.17 3.24 3.41
N ARG A 97 14.14 4.53 3.78
CA ARG A 97 14.27 4.99 5.18
C ARG A 97 13.23 4.31 6.08
N SER A 98 13.60 4.00 7.32
CA SER A 98 12.74 3.31 8.31
C SER A 98 11.37 3.97 8.46
N GLN A 99 11.31 5.29 8.59
CA GLN A 99 10.05 6.03 8.75
C GLN A 99 9.10 5.95 7.55
N ASN A 100 9.62 5.62 6.36
CA ASN A 100 8.86 5.57 5.10
C ASN A 100 8.32 4.18 4.79
N ILE A 101 8.67 3.16 5.57
CA ILE A 101 8.16 1.79 5.37
C ILE A 101 6.64 1.69 5.52
N ARG A 102 6.04 2.64 6.26
CA ARG A 102 4.60 2.79 6.37
C ARG A 102 3.92 2.99 5.02
N VAL A 103 4.59 3.63 4.07
CA VAL A 103 3.98 4.02 2.79
C VAL A 103 3.57 2.78 2.00
N PRO A 104 4.46 1.80 1.73
CA PRO A 104 4.05 0.55 1.08
C PRO A 104 2.99 -0.24 1.84
N ILE A 105 3.16 -0.40 3.16
CA ILE A 105 2.22 -1.18 3.98
C ILE A 105 0.81 -0.58 3.94
N MET A 106 0.69 0.72 4.19
CA MET A 106 -0.60 1.40 4.20
C MET A 106 -1.20 1.47 2.80
N SER A 107 -0.41 1.81 1.78
CA SER A 107 -0.91 1.96 0.41
C SER A 107 -1.39 0.62 -0.17
N ILE A 108 -0.67 -0.47 0.11
CA ILE A 108 -1.07 -1.82 -0.32
C ILE A 108 -2.26 -2.31 0.49
N SER A 109 -2.40 -1.93 1.77
CA SER A 109 -3.61 -2.26 2.55
C SER A 109 -4.89 -1.67 1.96
N ALA A 110 -4.78 -0.53 1.26
CA ALA A 110 -5.87 0.14 0.57
C ALA A 110 -6.03 -0.31 -0.90
N ASN A 111 -5.13 -1.15 -1.42
CA ASN A 111 -5.23 -1.72 -2.75
C ASN A 111 -6.07 -3.00 -2.69
N ILE A 112 -7.10 -3.10 -3.54
CA ILE A 112 -7.99 -4.26 -3.59
C ILE A 112 -7.22 -5.57 -3.86
N HIS A 113 -6.12 -5.50 -4.60
CA HIS A 113 -5.25 -6.63 -4.92
C HIS A 113 -4.18 -6.90 -3.84
N GLY A 114 -4.10 -6.06 -2.81
CA GLY A 114 -3.20 -6.21 -1.67
C GLY A 114 -3.79 -7.05 -0.53
N ARG A 115 -5.12 -7.24 -0.51
CA ARG A 115 -5.85 -7.86 0.59
C ARG A 115 -5.30 -9.25 0.98
N ASP A 116 -5.11 -10.12 0.01
CA ASP A 116 -4.70 -11.50 0.26
C ASP A 116 -3.19 -11.69 0.44
N ILE A 117 -2.37 -10.71 0.06
CA ILE A 117 -0.91 -10.82 0.11
C ILE A 117 -0.29 -10.10 1.32
N LEU A 118 -0.93 -9.03 1.82
CA LEU A 118 -0.29 -8.16 2.80
C LEU A 118 -0.12 -8.84 4.15
N TRP A 119 -1.18 -9.48 4.68
CA TRP A 119 -1.09 -10.14 5.98
C TRP A 119 -0.08 -11.31 6.00
N PRO A 120 -0.09 -12.26 5.04
CA PRO A 120 0.96 -13.28 4.95
C PRO A 120 2.37 -12.70 4.88
N TRP A 121 2.56 -11.63 4.10
CA TRP A 121 3.86 -10.97 3.99
C TRP A 121 4.29 -10.32 5.31
N LEU A 122 3.40 -9.62 6.00
CA LEU A 122 3.68 -9.02 7.31
C LEU A 122 4.10 -10.09 8.32
N LYS A 123 3.36 -11.20 8.41
CA LYS A 123 3.72 -12.33 9.29
C LYS A 123 5.13 -12.85 9.00
N LYS A 124 5.43 -13.11 7.72
CA LYS A 124 6.73 -13.64 7.28
C LYS A 124 7.90 -12.70 7.58
N HIS A 125 7.69 -11.39 7.47
CA HIS A 125 8.75 -10.39 7.56
C HIS A 125 8.76 -9.59 8.87
N TRP A 126 7.90 -9.93 9.83
CA TRP A 126 7.67 -9.17 11.05
C TRP A 126 8.93 -8.83 11.84
N LYS A 127 9.78 -9.81 12.13
CA LYS A 127 11.03 -9.57 12.88
C LYS A 127 11.93 -8.54 12.19
N ARG A 128 12.00 -8.56 10.85
CA ARG A 128 12.77 -7.58 10.06
C ARG A 128 12.12 -6.20 10.09
N LEU A 129 10.80 -6.15 10.03
CA LEU A 129 10.03 -4.90 10.12
C LEU A 129 10.27 -4.23 11.48
N VAL A 130 10.08 -4.96 12.58
CA VAL A 130 10.31 -4.45 13.94
C VAL A 130 11.73 -3.95 14.13
N LYS A 131 12.73 -4.71 13.66
CA LYS A 131 14.14 -4.27 13.69
C LYS A 131 14.36 -2.96 12.92
N LYS A 132 13.63 -2.75 11.82
CA LYS A 132 13.81 -1.58 10.95
C LYS A 132 13.13 -0.32 11.47
N PHE A 133 11.90 -0.40 12.00
CA PHE A 133 11.19 0.78 12.51
C PHE A 133 11.37 1.00 14.03
N GLY A 134 11.87 0.01 14.78
CA GLY A 134 12.14 0.10 16.21
C GLY A 134 10.91 -0.22 17.09
N VAL A 135 11.16 -0.71 18.30
CA VAL A 135 10.11 -0.96 19.31
C VAL A 135 9.65 0.37 19.92
N GLY A 136 8.36 0.51 20.23
CA GLY A 136 7.79 1.76 20.79
C GLY A 136 7.56 2.87 19.77
N ASN A 137 7.81 2.63 18.48
CA ASN A 137 7.58 3.60 17.42
C ASN A 137 6.06 3.73 17.14
N PRO A 138 5.47 4.94 17.09
CA PRO A 138 4.07 5.16 16.69
C PRO A 138 3.67 4.54 15.34
N LEU A 139 4.64 4.22 14.47
CA LEU A 139 4.43 3.47 13.24
C LEU A 139 3.86 2.07 13.47
N ALA A 140 4.17 1.44 14.60
CA ALA A 140 3.62 0.16 15.03
C ALA A 140 2.08 0.19 15.03
N ASN A 141 1.49 1.22 15.65
CA ASN A 141 0.04 1.42 15.70
C ASN A 141 -0.57 1.54 14.29
N ARG A 142 0.10 2.26 13.39
CA ARG A 142 -0.37 2.39 12.00
C ARG A 142 -0.32 1.07 11.24
N ILE A 143 0.72 0.27 11.46
CA ILE A 143 0.85 -1.05 10.83
C ILE A 143 -0.24 -1.99 11.36
N VAL A 144 -0.44 -2.06 12.68
CA VAL A 144 -1.52 -2.89 13.28
C VAL A 144 -2.89 -2.47 12.76
N ALA A 145 -3.18 -1.17 12.72
CA ALA A 145 -4.43 -0.66 12.15
C ALA A 145 -4.62 -1.03 10.67
N SER A 146 -3.53 -1.01 9.88
CA SER A 146 -3.59 -1.37 8.45
C SER A 146 -3.92 -2.84 8.20
N VAL A 147 -3.62 -3.74 9.14
CA VAL A 147 -4.00 -5.16 9.03
C VAL A 147 -5.51 -5.30 8.94
N GLY A 148 -6.28 -4.46 9.65
CA GLY A 148 -7.74 -4.46 9.57
C GLY A 148 -8.29 -4.24 8.16
N GLY A 149 -7.56 -3.52 7.29
CA GLY A 149 -7.94 -3.33 5.90
C GLY A 149 -8.00 -4.63 5.10
N VAL A 150 -7.14 -5.58 5.44
CA VAL A 150 -6.80 -6.74 4.60
C VAL A 150 -7.24 -8.10 5.16
N ILE A 151 -7.94 -8.11 6.29
CA ILE A 151 -8.42 -9.34 6.95
C ILE A 151 -9.94 -9.41 7.03
N ASP A 152 -10.50 -10.59 7.29
CA ASP A 152 -11.89 -10.75 7.72
C ASP A 152 -11.99 -11.30 9.15
N ASP A 153 -13.22 -11.43 9.64
CA ASP A 153 -13.51 -11.92 10.99
C ASP A 153 -13.09 -13.37 11.23
N LYS A 154 -12.93 -14.18 10.19
CA LYS A 154 -12.44 -15.57 10.32
C LYS A 154 -10.94 -15.63 10.63
N GLN A 155 -10.20 -14.56 10.36
CA GLN A 155 -8.77 -14.49 10.59
C GLN A 155 -8.40 -13.94 11.98
N GLU A 156 -9.39 -13.61 12.81
CA GLU A 156 -9.15 -12.98 14.10
C GLU A 156 -8.25 -13.83 15.02
N ASP A 157 -8.48 -15.13 15.12
CA ASP A 157 -7.70 -16.02 15.99
C ASP A 157 -6.22 -16.09 15.56
N ASP A 158 -5.95 -16.20 14.26
CA ASP A 158 -4.59 -16.18 13.70
C ASP A 158 -3.84 -14.90 14.09
N ILE A 159 -4.55 -13.76 14.09
CA ILE A 159 -3.97 -12.46 14.45
C ILE A 159 -3.70 -12.38 15.94
N ARG A 160 -4.64 -12.80 16.78
CA ARG A 160 -4.45 -12.83 18.23
C ARG A 160 -3.27 -13.72 18.61
N ILE A 161 -3.19 -14.92 18.03
CA ILE A 161 -2.06 -15.84 18.22
C ILE A 161 -0.75 -15.21 17.76
N PHE A 162 -0.76 -14.54 16.61
CA PHE A 162 0.42 -13.90 16.06
C PHE A 162 0.96 -12.78 16.97
N PHE A 163 0.11 -11.86 17.42
CA PHE A 163 0.52 -10.75 18.29
C PHE A 163 0.82 -11.20 19.72
N LYS A 164 0.21 -12.30 20.21
CA LYS A 164 0.63 -12.94 21.47
C LYS A 164 2.05 -13.52 21.38
N LYS A 165 2.41 -14.13 20.25
CA LYS A 165 3.77 -14.68 20.01
C LYS A 165 4.80 -13.61 19.65
N ASN A 166 4.35 -12.47 19.13
CA ASN A 166 5.19 -11.36 18.70
C ASN A 166 4.69 -10.05 19.34
N PRO A 167 4.82 -9.92 20.67
CA PRO A 167 4.27 -8.78 21.39
C PRO A 167 4.83 -7.46 20.87
N MET A 168 3.96 -6.46 20.80
CA MET A 168 4.30 -5.12 20.38
C MET A 168 3.69 -4.12 21.37
N PRO A 169 4.41 -3.84 22.47
CA PRO A 169 3.89 -3.00 23.55
C PRO A 169 3.36 -1.66 23.06
N GLY A 170 2.18 -1.27 23.53
CA GLY A 170 1.51 -0.01 23.17
C GLY A 170 0.57 -0.11 21.97
N THR A 171 0.42 -1.30 21.37
CA THR A 171 -0.50 -1.53 20.23
C THR A 171 -1.76 -2.30 20.61
N GLU A 172 -1.86 -2.78 21.85
CA GLU A 172 -2.94 -3.68 22.32
C GLU A 172 -4.32 -3.05 22.09
N ARG A 173 -4.49 -1.79 22.48
CA ARG A 173 -5.75 -1.06 22.26
C ARG A 173 -6.07 -0.92 20.76
N ILE A 174 -5.06 -0.65 19.93
CA ILE A 174 -5.25 -0.52 18.49
C ILE A 174 -5.61 -1.87 17.87
N LEU A 175 -5.03 -2.96 18.36
CA LEU A 175 -5.37 -4.30 17.93
C LEU A 175 -6.85 -4.62 18.21
N GLU A 176 -7.33 -4.39 19.43
CA GLU A 176 -8.73 -4.63 19.77
C GLU A 176 -9.69 -3.77 18.94
N GLN A 177 -9.39 -2.47 18.77
CA GLN A 177 -10.19 -1.59 17.92
C GLN A 177 -10.19 -2.03 16.46
N THR A 178 -9.07 -2.56 15.97
CA THR A 178 -8.93 -3.04 14.60
C THR A 178 -9.77 -4.30 14.38
N LEU A 179 -9.70 -5.26 15.31
CA LEU A 179 -10.48 -6.51 15.24
C LEU A 179 -11.98 -6.22 15.34
N GLU A 180 -12.39 -5.31 16.22
CA GLU A 180 -13.80 -4.91 16.34
C GLU A 180 -14.33 -4.30 15.04
N ARG A 181 -13.57 -3.38 14.42
CA ARG A 181 -13.93 -2.81 13.10
C ARG A 181 -14.04 -3.88 12.02
N VAL A 182 -13.20 -4.92 12.07
CA VAL A 182 -13.23 -6.03 11.12
C VAL A 182 -14.47 -6.88 11.29
N ARG A 183 -14.90 -7.16 12.52
CA ARG A 183 -16.17 -7.85 12.80
C ARG A 183 -17.36 -7.06 12.27
N ILE A 184 -17.44 -5.77 12.59
CA ILE A 184 -18.50 -4.86 12.12
C ILE A 184 -18.55 -4.85 10.59
N ARG A 185 -17.40 -4.63 9.93
CA ARG A 185 -17.30 -4.60 8.46
C ARG A 185 -17.71 -5.93 7.84
N SER A 186 -17.29 -7.05 8.41
CA SER A 186 -17.59 -8.38 7.87
C SER A 186 -19.08 -8.71 8.01
N LYS A 187 -19.69 -8.35 9.14
CA LYS A 187 -21.15 -8.46 9.35
C LYS A 187 -21.91 -7.59 8.35
N PHE A 188 -21.53 -6.32 8.21
CA PHE A 188 -22.14 -5.39 7.27
C PHE A 188 -22.06 -5.90 5.83
N LEU A 189 -20.89 -6.39 5.39
CA LEU A 189 -20.71 -6.96 4.06
C LEU A 189 -21.61 -8.17 3.82
N ARG A 190 -21.80 -9.04 4.82
CA ARG A 190 -22.73 -10.18 4.72
C ARG A 190 -24.19 -9.74 4.63
N CYS A 191 -24.58 -8.67 5.33
CA CYS A 191 -25.94 -8.12 5.24
C CYS A 191 -26.20 -7.55 3.84
N ILE A 192 -25.36 -6.62 3.37
CA ILE A 192 -25.51 -6.00 2.05
C ILE A 192 -25.50 -7.03 0.93
N LYS A 193 -24.64 -8.04 0.99
CA LYS A 193 -24.63 -9.10 -0.04
C LYS A 193 -25.96 -9.83 -0.16
N LYS A 194 -26.76 -9.93 0.90
CA LYS A 194 -28.10 -10.54 0.84
C LYS A 194 -29.16 -9.61 0.25
N GLU A 195 -28.93 -8.30 0.27
CA GLU A 195 -29.88 -7.30 -0.26
C GLU A 195 -29.67 -7.05 -1.76
N PHE A 196 -28.43 -7.20 -2.24
CA PHE A 196 -28.05 -6.91 -3.63
C PHE A 196 -27.71 -8.17 -4.46
N MET A 197 -27.84 -9.36 -3.89
CA MET A 197 -27.81 -10.65 -4.61
C MET A 197 -29.19 -11.29 -4.53
#